data_AF-C7NA02-F1
#
_entry.id   AF-C7NA02-F1
#
_cell.length_a   1.000
_cell.length_b   1.000
_cell.length_c   1.000
_cell.angle_alpha   90.00
_cell.angle_beta   90.00
_cell.angle_gamma   90.00
#
_symmetry.space_group_name_H-M   'P 1'
#
loop_
_entity.id
_entity.type
_entity.pdbx_description
1 polymer ?
#
loop_
_entity_poly.entity_id
_entity_poly.type
_entity_poly.pdbx_seq_one_letter_code
_entity_poly.pdbx_strand_id
1 'polypeptide(L)'
;MEVIKSQKISIFEVLDYIFCPRIIYYENVLKMFGEKKEDSNKKEEERVKGKNSINRKWIWDRLKLKKQSIEKMMNSQENILYWYNREFNKELSSEKYHFYGKLDDILLLEDKTIVPVYYYNAKYTAREENRYKYIVAMFLILIEEKYKIKSQKGYILFLNGLSLKKIECTNKNLEKVKESAAEALKIIETERYPIEIEGGTKCRDCYYKKICGR
;
A
#
# COMPACT_ATOMS: atom_id res chain seq x y z
N MET A 1 11.15 9.98 32.37
CA MET A 1 10.44 10.18 31.08
C MET A 1 10.94 9.11 30.15
N GLU A 2 10.26 7.97 30.12
CA GLU A 2 10.59 6.88 29.21
C GLU A 2 10.44 7.39 27.79
N VAL A 3 11.49 7.20 27.00
CA VAL A 3 11.48 7.47 25.57
C VAL A 3 10.42 6.55 24.97
N ILE A 4 9.25 7.09 24.66
CA ILE A 4 8.28 6.43 23.79
C ILE A 4 9.05 6.21 22.48
N LYS A 5 9.60 5.00 22.29
CA LYS A 5 10.01 4.55 20.97
C LYS A 5 8.76 4.69 20.13
N SER A 6 8.73 5.64 19.19
CA SER A 6 7.56 5.81 18.33
C SER A 6 7.38 4.51 17.54
N GLN A 7 6.49 3.65 18.00
CA GLN A 7 6.22 2.39 17.34
C GLN A 7 5.60 2.74 15.99
N LYS A 8 6.25 2.32 14.90
CA LYS A 8 5.68 2.43 13.57
C LYS A 8 4.95 1.15 13.22
N ILE A 9 3.82 1.28 12.53
CA ILE A 9 3.05 0.15 12.00
C ILE A 9 3.26 0.02 10.49
N SER A 10 3.15 -1.19 9.97
CA SER A 10 3.19 -1.45 8.54
C SER A 10 1.91 -0.96 7.85
N ILE A 11 1.97 -0.70 6.55
CA ILE A 11 0.77 -0.45 5.73
C ILE A 11 -0.25 -1.60 5.81
N PHE A 12 0.19 -2.83 6.09
CA PHE A 12 -0.71 -3.98 6.23
C PHE A 12 -1.50 -3.90 7.53
N GLU A 13 -0.87 -3.49 8.62
CA GLU A 13 -1.58 -3.22 9.88
C GLU A 13 -2.58 -2.07 9.71
N VAL A 14 -2.25 -1.01 8.97
CA VAL A 14 -3.23 0.04 8.65
C VAL A 14 -4.43 -0.54 7.89
N LEU A 15 -4.20 -1.44 6.91
CA LEU A 15 -5.29 -2.14 6.21
C LEU A 15 -6.09 -3.06 7.13
N ASP A 16 -5.43 -3.71 8.09
CA ASP A 16 -6.09 -4.57 9.08
C ASP A 16 -6.99 -3.77 10.02
N TYR A 17 -6.55 -2.58 10.45
CA TYR A 17 -7.41 -1.65 11.20
C TYR A 17 -8.63 -1.26 10.37
N ILE A 18 -8.42 -0.87 9.11
CA ILE A 18 -9.52 -0.49 8.19
C ILE A 18 -10.51 -1.66 8.01
N PHE A 19 -10.02 -2.90 7.98
CA PHE A 19 -10.87 -4.08 7.94
C PHE A 19 -11.63 -4.27 9.28
N CYS A 20 -10.91 -4.25 10.39
CA CYS A 20 -11.46 -4.39 11.74
C CYS A 20 -10.44 -3.97 12.83
N PRO A 21 -10.73 -2.94 13.64
CA PRO A 21 -9.85 -2.51 14.74
C PRO A 21 -9.47 -3.61 15.75
N ARG A 22 -10.35 -4.59 16.00
CA ARG A 22 -10.05 -5.73 16.90
C ARG A 22 -8.86 -6.57 16.42
N ILE A 23 -8.57 -6.58 15.11
CA ILE A 23 -7.40 -7.28 14.59
C ILE A 23 -6.10 -6.67 15.13
N ILE A 24 -6.03 -5.33 15.20
CA ILE A 24 -4.89 -4.64 15.80
C ILE A 24 -4.70 -5.07 17.25
N TYR A 25 -5.79 -5.15 18.02
CA TYR A 25 -5.71 -5.62 19.39
C TYR A 25 -5.19 -7.07 19.49
N TYR A 26 -5.76 -8.00 18.73
CA TYR A 26 -5.33 -9.40 18.77
C TYR A 26 -3.86 -9.57 18.38
N GLU A 27 -3.40 -8.87 17.36
CA GLU A 27 -2.04 -9.03 16.83
C GLU A 27 -1.00 -8.21 17.59
N ASN A 28 -1.28 -6.93 17.85
CA ASN A 28 -0.28 -6.04 18.43
C ASN A 28 -0.31 -6.00 19.95
N VAL A 29 -1.46 -6.23 20.59
CA VAL A 29 -1.56 -6.25 22.06
C VAL A 29 -1.41 -7.70 22.56
N LEU A 30 -2.27 -8.62 22.12
CA LEU A 30 -2.23 -10.02 22.59
C LEU A 30 -1.18 -10.90 21.89
N LYS A 31 -0.50 -10.40 20.85
CA LYS A 31 0.51 -11.14 20.07
C LYS A 31 -0.01 -12.45 19.46
N MET A 32 -1.30 -12.50 19.12
CA MET A 32 -1.96 -13.65 18.52
C MET A 32 -1.87 -13.63 16.99
N PHE A 33 -0.70 -14.00 16.45
CA PHE A 33 -0.45 -13.93 15.00
C PHE A 33 -0.85 -15.19 14.20
N GLY A 34 -0.86 -16.36 14.87
CA GLY A 34 -1.04 -17.73 14.34
C GLY A 34 -1.32 -17.88 12.84
N GLU A 35 -2.52 -18.37 12.52
CA GLU A 35 -2.94 -18.76 11.16
C GLU A 35 -2.79 -17.63 10.13
N LYS A 36 -3.08 -16.39 10.52
CA LYS A 36 -3.01 -15.24 9.59
C LYS A 36 -1.58 -14.97 9.13
N LYS A 37 -0.60 -15.05 10.03
CA LYS A 37 0.81 -14.77 9.70
C LYS A 37 1.37 -15.81 8.74
N GLU A 38 1.04 -17.09 8.94
CA GLU A 38 1.43 -18.15 8.02
C GLU A 38 0.86 -17.95 6.61
N ASP A 39 -0.43 -17.64 6.51
CA ASP A 39 -1.07 -17.33 5.23
C ASP A 39 -0.50 -16.07 4.56
N SER A 40 -0.17 -15.06 5.36
CA SER A 40 0.43 -13.82 4.87
C SER A 40 1.84 -14.08 4.32
N ASN A 41 2.63 -14.92 4.99
CA ASN A 41 3.96 -15.33 4.51
C ASN A 41 3.86 -16.09 3.18
N LYS A 42 2.94 -17.06 3.08
CA LYS A 42 2.71 -17.79 1.82
C LYS A 42 2.32 -16.85 0.68
N LYS A 43 1.40 -15.91 0.93
CA LYS A 43 0.99 -14.90 -0.05
C LYS A 43 2.14 -13.99 -0.48
N GLU A 44 3.03 -13.62 0.44
CA GLU A 44 4.21 -12.83 0.13
C GLU A 44 5.23 -13.62 -0.70
N GLU A 45 5.48 -14.89 -0.38
CA GLU A 45 6.34 -15.77 -1.18
C GLU A 45 5.84 -15.92 -2.61
N GLU A 46 4.54 -16.15 -2.79
CA GLU A 46 3.90 -16.19 -4.11
C GLU A 46 4.02 -14.86 -4.85
N ARG A 47 3.84 -13.74 -4.12
CA ARG A 47 4.01 -12.40 -4.69
C ARG A 47 5.45 -12.16 -5.16
N VAL A 48 6.44 -12.60 -4.40
CA VAL A 48 7.87 -12.53 -4.77
C VAL A 48 8.16 -13.38 -6.00
N LYS A 49 7.65 -14.62 -6.06
CA LYS A 49 7.77 -15.47 -7.25
C LYS A 49 7.13 -14.81 -8.48
N GLY A 50 5.92 -14.28 -8.34
CA GLY A 50 5.21 -13.57 -9.41
C GLY A 50 5.91 -12.29 -9.86
N LYS A 51 6.53 -11.53 -8.96
CA LYS A 51 7.36 -10.37 -9.33
C LYS A 51 8.56 -10.76 -10.18
N ASN A 52 9.24 -11.84 -9.81
CA ASN A 52 10.47 -12.28 -10.46
C ASN A 52 10.21 -12.85 -11.86
N SER A 53 9.00 -13.36 -12.13
CA SER A 53 8.61 -13.85 -13.45
C SER A 53 8.13 -12.75 -14.41
N ILE A 54 7.88 -11.53 -13.93
CA ILE A 54 7.40 -10.44 -14.80
C ILE A 54 8.54 -9.86 -15.64
N ASN A 55 8.34 -9.87 -16.96
CA ASN A 55 9.07 -8.97 -17.84
C ASN A 55 8.62 -7.52 -17.61
N ARG A 56 9.41 -6.81 -16.82
CA ARG A 56 9.17 -5.42 -16.44
C ARG A 56 8.98 -4.49 -17.64
N LYS A 57 9.65 -4.75 -18.78
CA LYS A 57 9.53 -3.92 -20.00
C LYS A 57 8.08 -3.72 -20.41
N TRP A 58 7.29 -4.78 -20.33
CA TRP A 58 5.87 -4.78 -20.67
C TRP A 58 5.03 -3.81 -19.82
N ILE A 59 5.42 -3.55 -18.57
CA ILE A 59 4.71 -2.61 -17.68
C ILE A 59 4.87 -1.19 -18.23
N TRP A 60 6.08 -0.82 -18.67
CA TRP A 60 6.39 0.51 -19.18
C TRP A 60 5.65 0.77 -20.49
N ASP A 61 5.63 -0.24 -21.37
CA ASP A 61 4.90 -0.17 -22.63
C ASP A 61 3.39 0.09 -22.38
N ARG A 62 2.80 -0.57 -21.38
CA ARG A 62 1.38 -0.33 -20.99
C ARG A 62 1.14 1.00 -20.30
N LEU A 63 2.11 1.51 -19.54
CA LEU A 63 2.04 2.85 -18.99
C LEU A 63 2.26 3.94 -20.06
N LYS A 64 2.57 3.54 -21.31
CA LYS A 64 3.05 4.43 -22.38
C LYS A 64 4.27 5.26 -21.94
N LEU A 65 5.06 4.71 -21.02
CA LEU A 65 6.23 5.35 -20.45
C LEU A 65 7.48 4.86 -21.17
N LYS A 66 8.16 5.77 -21.88
CA LYS A 66 9.45 5.46 -22.51
C LYS A 66 10.58 5.86 -21.56
N LYS A 67 11.64 5.04 -21.50
CA LYS A 67 12.89 5.44 -20.85
C LYS A 67 13.47 6.61 -21.66
N GLN A 68 13.80 7.70 -21.00
CA GLN A 68 14.47 8.82 -21.66
C GLN A 68 15.85 8.35 -22.16
N SER A 69 16.11 8.44 -23.47
CA SER A 69 17.44 8.33 -24.06
C SER A 69 17.94 9.76 -24.29
N ILE A 70 19.20 10.06 -23.91
CA ILE A 70 19.80 11.41 -23.97
C ILE A 70 19.60 12.07 -25.36
N GLU A 71 19.57 11.28 -26.44
CA GLU A 71 19.41 11.74 -27.82
C GLU A 71 18.02 12.25 -28.23
N LYS A 72 16.96 12.01 -27.44
CA LYS A 72 15.56 12.32 -27.84
C LYS A 72 15.03 13.70 -27.43
N MET A 73 15.88 14.55 -26.87
CA MET A 73 15.53 15.89 -26.40
C MET A 73 14.97 16.85 -27.48
N MET A 74 15.13 16.54 -28.77
CA MET A 74 14.91 17.52 -29.85
C MET A 74 13.62 17.32 -30.68
N ASN A 75 12.90 16.21 -30.55
CA ASN A 75 11.76 15.90 -31.42
C ASN A 75 10.60 15.22 -30.67
N SER A 76 9.68 15.98 -30.07
CA SER A 76 8.44 15.39 -29.53
C SER A 76 7.20 16.21 -29.93
N GLN A 77 6.49 15.67 -30.92
CA GLN A 77 5.15 16.10 -31.36
C GLN A 77 4.03 15.18 -30.83
N GLU A 78 4.27 14.40 -29.78
CA GLU A 78 3.25 13.51 -29.19
C GLU A 78 3.26 13.56 -27.66
N ASN A 79 2.09 13.38 -27.04
CA ASN A 79 1.84 13.27 -25.60
C ASN A 79 2.49 12.02 -24.96
N ILE A 80 3.79 11.82 -25.16
CA ILE A 80 4.58 10.74 -24.57
C ILE A 80 5.19 11.25 -23.29
N LEU A 81 4.88 10.60 -22.17
CA LEU A 81 5.48 10.90 -20.87
C LEU A 81 6.69 9.99 -20.65
N TYR A 82 7.80 10.57 -20.25
CA TYR A 82 9.06 9.86 -20.04
C TYR A 82 9.41 9.82 -18.56
N TRP A 83 10.06 8.74 -18.15
CA TRP A 83 10.69 8.66 -16.83
C TRP A 83 12.20 8.86 -16.98
N TYR A 84 12.78 9.65 -16.08
CA TYR A 84 14.22 9.91 -16.04
C TYR A 84 14.93 9.11 -14.95
N ASN A 85 14.20 8.69 -13.90
CA ASN A 85 14.72 7.82 -12.86
C ASN A 85 13.66 6.81 -12.39
N ARG A 86 14.14 5.68 -11.86
CA ARG A 86 13.32 4.63 -11.28
C ARG A 86 13.98 4.04 -10.04
N GLU A 87 13.25 4.02 -8.95
CA GLU A 87 13.63 3.30 -7.74
C GLU A 87 12.82 2.00 -7.63
N PHE A 88 13.51 0.91 -7.32
CA PHE A 88 12.91 -0.43 -7.20
C PHE A 88 12.93 -0.89 -5.76
N ASN A 89 11.88 -1.63 -5.37
CA ASN A 89 11.83 -2.39 -4.12
C ASN A 89 12.13 -1.50 -2.88
N LYS A 90 11.64 -0.26 -2.91
CA LYS A 90 12.03 0.78 -1.96
C LYS A 90 11.14 0.73 -0.74
N GLU A 91 11.74 0.62 0.43
CA GLU A 91 11.06 0.86 1.70
C GLU A 91 10.99 2.35 1.98
N LEU A 92 9.80 2.80 2.34
CA LEU A 92 9.50 4.18 2.72
C LEU A 92 8.86 4.17 4.11
N SER A 93 9.17 5.18 4.91
CA SER A 93 8.53 5.37 6.21
C SER A 93 8.19 6.82 6.43
N SER A 94 7.11 7.06 7.17
CA SER A 94 6.69 8.36 7.63
C SER A 94 7.01 8.47 9.12
N GLU A 95 7.75 9.51 9.51
CA GLU A 95 7.87 9.86 10.93
C GLU A 95 6.60 10.54 11.41
N LYS A 96 5.98 11.35 10.56
CA LYS A 96 4.79 12.14 10.91
C LYS A 96 3.56 11.29 11.19
N TYR A 97 3.34 10.25 10.39
CA TYR A 97 2.16 9.39 10.45
C TYR A 97 2.46 8.01 11.02
N HIS A 98 3.71 7.76 11.43
CA HIS A 98 4.15 6.55 12.10
C HIS A 98 3.77 5.23 11.39
N PHE A 99 3.81 5.22 10.06
CA PHE A 99 3.69 3.99 9.29
C PHE A 99 4.74 3.85 8.20
N TYR A 100 4.98 2.62 7.78
CA TYR A 100 5.98 2.28 6.77
C TYR A 100 5.49 1.21 5.80
N GLY A 101 6.08 1.17 4.61
CA GLY A 101 5.72 0.20 3.59
C GLY A 101 6.79 0.05 2.51
N LYS A 102 6.77 -1.10 1.84
CA LYS A 102 7.69 -1.42 0.76
C LYS A 102 6.98 -1.38 -0.59
N LEU A 103 7.45 -0.48 -1.44
CA LEU A 103 6.89 -0.24 -2.77
C LEU A 103 7.73 -0.93 -3.84
N ASP A 104 7.08 -1.48 -4.84
CA ASP A 104 7.74 -2.27 -5.88
C ASP A 104 8.48 -1.39 -6.88
N ASP A 105 7.83 -0.33 -7.36
CA ASP A 105 8.45 0.67 -8.24
C ASP A 105 7.98 2.09 -7.92
N ILE A 106 8.92 3.03 -8.02
CA ILE A 106 8.69 4.47 -8.01
C ILE A 106 9.25 5.04 -9.29
N LEU A 107 8.39 5.62 -10.12
CA LEU A 107 8.77 6.25 -11.38
C LEU A 107 8.83 7.77 -11.19
N LEU A 108 9.98 8.37 -11.50
CA LEU A 108 10.17 9.82 -11.49
C LEU A 108 10.11 10.31 -12.94
N LEU A 109 9.12 11.15 -13.22
CA LEU A 109 8.76 11.58 -14.57
C LEU A 109 9.33 12.98 -14.88
N GLU A 110 9.59 13.28 -16.15
CA GLU A 110 10.21 14.55 -16.57
C GLU A 110 9.43 15.80 -16.12
N ASP A 111 8.11 15.70 -16.04
CA ASP A 111 7.22 16.75 -15.51
C ASP A 111 7.29 16.91 -13.98
N LYS A 112 8.28 16.29 -13.34
CA LYS A 112 8.52 16.22 -11.89
C LYS A 112 7.42 15.49 -11.13
N THR A 113 6.54 14.75 -11.79
CA THR A 113 5.58 13.90 -11.10
C THR A 113 6.22 12.58 -10.66
N ILE A 114 5.69 12.00 -9.57
CA ILE A 114 6.12 10.70 -9.06
C ILE A 114 4.94 9.74 -9.09
N VAL A 115 5.17 8.56 -9.66
CA VAL A 115 4.15 7.53 -9.85
C VAL A 115 4.55 6.25 -9.09
N PRO A 116 3.85 5.90 -8.00
CA PRO A 116 4.01 4.60 -7.35
C PRO A 116 3.37 3.48 -8.16
N VAL A 117 4.02 2.32 -8.21
CA VAL A 117 3.46 1.08 -8.75
C VAL A 117 3.60 -0.03 -7.71
N TYR A 118 2.47 -0.59 -7.29
CA TYR A 118 2.39 -1.70 -6.33
C TYR A 118 1.96 -2.99 -7.02
N TYR A 119 2.59 -4.12 -6.68
CA TYR A 119 2.32 -5.42 -7.27
C TYR A 119 1.42 -6.22 -6.32
N TYR A 120 0.23 -6.56 -6.79
CA TYR A 120 -0.80 -7.23 -6.01
C TYR A 120 -0.98 -8.68 -6.49
N ASN A 121 -0.77 -9.65 -5.60
CA ASN A 121 -0.84 -11.09 -5.91
C ASN A 121 -2.28 -11.62 -5.98
N ALA A 122 -3.08 -11.05 -6.87
CA ALA A 122 -4.44 -11.49 -7.14
C ALA A 122 -4.94 -10.92 -8.47
N LYS A 123 -6.11 -11.38 -8.92
CA LYS A 123 -6.84 -10.75 -10.03
C LYS A 123 -7.53 -9.49 -9.54
N TYR A 124 -7.69 -8.51 -10.41
CA TYR A 124 -8.51 -7.33 -10.09
C TYR A 124 -9.96 -7.75 -9.81
N THR A 125 -10.55 -7.17 -8.76
CA THR A 125 -11.98 -7.26 -8.46
C THR A 125 -12.53 -5.92 -8.01
N ALA A 126 -13.65 -5.48 -8.59
CA ALA A 126 -14.29 -4.21 -8.24
C ALA A 126 -14.74 -4.17 -6.76
N ARG A 127 -15.00 -5.34 -6.15
CA ARG A 127 -15.42 -5.42 -4.74
C ARG A 127 -14.36 -4.91 -3.75
N GLU A 128 -13.08 -4.95 -4.12
CA GLU A 128 -11.98 -4.49 -3.27
C GLU A 128 -11.47 -3.08 -3.66
N GLU A 129 -12.23 -2.31 -4.45
CA GLU A 129 -11.76 -1.01 -4.96
C GLU A 129 -11.26 -0.05 -3.87
N ASN A 130 -11.96 0.00 -2.73
CA ASN A 130 -11.54 0.82 -1.59
C ASN A 130 -10.18 0.38 -1.02
N ARG A 131 -9.92 -0.93 -0.96
CA ARG A 131 -8.63 -1.47 -0.51
C ARG A 131 -7.50 -1.01 -1.42
N TYR A 132 -7.71 -1.05 -2.73
CA TYR A 132 -6.73 -0.57 -3.71
C TYR A 132 -6.46 0.93 -3.55
N LYS A 133 -7.51 1.74 -3.33
CA LYS A 133 -7.38 3.16 -3.03
C LYS A 133 -6.57 3.41 -1.76
N TYR A 134 -6.79 2.64 -0.70
CA TYR A 134 -6.03 2.80 0.55
C TYR A 134 -4.56 2.38 0.41
N ILE A 135 -4.27 1.29 -0.32
CA ILE A 135 -2.89 0.89 -0.64
C ILE A 135 -2.16 2.03 -1.35
N VAL A 136 -2.76 2.56 -2.41
CA VAL A 136 -2.15 3.66 -3.18
C VAL A 136 -2.05 4.94 -2.35
N ALA A 137 -3.10 5.30 -1.59
CA ALA A 137 -3.08 6.47 -0.72
C ALA A 137 -1.94 6.43 0.32
N MET A 138 -1.69 5.27 0.95
CA MET A 138 -0.55 5.09 1.87
C MET A 138 0.78 5.38 1.17
N PHE A 139 0.99 4.84 -0.04
CA PHE A 139 2.23 5.10 -0.78
C PHE A 139 2.33 6.55 -1.28
N LEU A 140 1.23 7.20 -1.64
CA LEU A 140 1.21 8.61 -1.99
C LEU A 140 1.64 9.48 -0.80
N ILE A 141 1.16 9.18 0.40
CA ILE A 141 1.57 9.87 1.64
C ILE A 141 3.08 9.70 1.89
N LEU A 142 3.59 8.47 1.79
CA LEU A 142 5.02 8.18 1.98
C LEU A 142 5.91 8.87 0.94
N ILE A 143 5.45 8.92 -0.32
CA ILE A 143 6.14 9.61 -1.40
C ILE A 143 6.14 11.13 -1.18
N GLU A 144 4.99 11.70 -0.84
CA GLU A 144 4.88 13.14 -0.59
C GLU A 144 5.82 13.58 0.55
N GLU A 145 5.92 12.78 1.62
CA GLU A 145 6.81 13.09 2.73
C GLU A 145 8.28 13.02 2.36
N LYS A 146 8.70 11.98 1.62
CA LYS A 146 10.09 11.77 1.21
C LYS A 146 10.56 12.75 0.13
N TYR A 147 9.76 12.94 -0.91
CA TYR A 147 10.17 13.67 -2.11
C TYR A 147 9.62 15.11 -2.17
N LYS A 148 8.74 15.49 -1.24
CA LYS A 148 8.08 16.82 -1.21
C LYS A 148 7.30 17.14 -2.50
N ILE A 149 6.82 16.10 -3.18
CA ILE A 149 6.03 16.18 -4.41
C ILE A 149 4.66 15.56 -4.16
N LYS A 150 3.61 16.33 -4.41
CA LYS A 150 2.23 15.83 -4.34
C LYS A 150 1.93 14.95 -5.54
N SER A 151 1.34 13.80 -5.29
CA SER A 151 0.80 12.91 -6.31
C SER A 151 -0.58 12.43 -5.89
N GLN A 152 -1.49 12.29 -6.84
CA GLN A 152 -2.90 11.91 -6.59
C GLN A 152 -3.27 10.56 -7.21
N LYS A 153 -2.33 9.92 -7.90
CA LYS A 153 -2.57 8.67 -8.62
C LYS A 153 -1.38 7.73 -8.50
N GLY A 154 -1.70 6.45 -8.44
CA GLY A 154 -0.73 5.36 -8.51
C GLY A 154 -1.26 4.24 -9.38
N TYR A 155 -0.47 3.18 -9.52
CA TYR A 155 -0.87 2.02 -10.27
C TYR A 155 -0.74 0.75 -9.43
N ILE A 156 -1.65 -0.18 -9.67
CA ILE A 156 -1.53 -1.55 -9.16
C ILE A 156 -1.38 -2.49 -10.34
N LEU A 157 -0.31 -3.29 -10.32
CA LEU A 157 -0.13 -4.43 -11.20
C LEU A 157 -0.67 -5.68 -10.51
N PHE A 158 -1.80 -6.17 -11.02
CA PHE A 158 -2.39 -7.44 -10.62
C PHE A 158 -1.63 -8.57 -11.31
N LEU A 159 -0.89 -9.35 -10.52
CA LEU A 159 -0.01 -10.42 -11.00
C LEU A 159 -0.81 -11.50 -11.71
N ASN A 160 -1.95 -11.89 -11.13
CA ASN A 160 -2.82 -12.88 -11.73
C ASN A 160 -3.63 -12.19 -12.84
N GLY A 161 -3.35 -12.56 -14.08
CA GLY A 161 -3.98 -11.98 -15.27
C GLY A 161 -3.27 -10.74 -15.83
N LEU A 162 -2.10 -10.36 -15.29
CA LEU A 162 -1.25 -9.28 -15.79
C LEU A 162 -2.08 -8.05 -16.20
N SER A 163 -2.76 -7.45 -15.22
CA SER A 163 -3.59 -6.27 -15.46
C SER A 163 -3.05 -5.08 -14.66
N LEU A 164 -2.85 -3.96 -15.35
CA LEU A 164 -2.36 -2.74 -14.74
C LEU A 164 -3.54 -1.77 -14.59
N LYS A 165 -3.81 -1.32 -13.37
CA LYS A 165 -4.92 -0.42 -13.08
C LYS A 165 -4.41 0.88 -12.50
N LYS A 166 -4.85 1.99 -13.09
CA LYS A 166 -4.69 3.33 -12.53
C LYS A 166 -5.65 3.47 -11.36
N ILE A 167 -5.14 3.89 -10.22
CA ILE A 167 -5.92 4.16 -9.01
C ILE A 167 -5.76 5.65 -8.70
N GLU A 168 -6.88 6.35 -8.65
CA GLU A 168 -6.94 7.75 -8.26
C GLU A 168 -7.39 7.85 -6.80
N CYS A 169 -6.72 8.69 -6.04
CA CYS A 169 -7.00 8.91 -4.63
C CYS A 169 -7.45 10.35 -4.41
N THR A 170 -8.58 10.48 -3.73
CA THR A 170 -9.09 11.77 -3.25
C THR A 170 -8.44 12.13 -1.91
N ASN A 171 -8.51 13.40 -1.51
CA ASN A 171 -8.07 13.82 -0.17
C ASN A 171 -8.77 13.01 0.94
N LYS A 172 -10.04 12.62 0.75
CA LYS A 172 -10.76 11.75 1.69
C LYS A 172 -10.10 10.38 1.88
N ASN A 173 -9.51 9.81 0.81
CA ASN A 173 -8.78 8.55 0.92
C ASN A 173 -7.50 8.70 1.74
N LEU A 174 -6.79 9.81 1.57
CA LEU A 174 -5.57 10.11 2.31
C LEU A 174 -5.88 10.36 3.80
N GLU A 175 -6.88 11.18 4.10
CA GLU A 175 -7.29 11.44 5.49
C GLU A 175 -7.76 10.17 6.19
N LYS A 176 -8.58 9.33 5.51
CA LYS A 176 -9.01 8.05 6.08
C LYS A 176 -7.83 7.15 6.47
N VAL A 177 -6.78 7.10 5.66
CA VAL A 177 -5.56 6.33 5.95
C VAL A 177 -4.82 6.91 7.17
N LYS A 178 -4.66 8.22 7.25
CA LYS A 178 -3.98 8.89 8.37
C LYS A 178 -4.73 8.66 9.68
N GLU A 179 -6.05 8.86 9.68
CA GLU A 179 -6.93 8.59 10.82
C GLU A 179 -6.85 7.12 11.25
N SER A 180 -6.89 6.20 10.27
CA SER A 180 -6.80 4.76 10.54
C SER A 180 -5.46 4.37 11.18
N ALA A 181 -4.35 4.95 10.71
CA ALA A 181 -3.05 4.70 11.30
C ALA A 181 -2.96 5.25 12.74
N ALA A 182 -3.46 6.47 12.97
CA ALA A 182 -3.47 7.09 14.30
C ALA A 182 -4.31 6.28 15.31
N GLU A 183 -5.52 5.87 14.92
CA GLU A 183 -6.38 5.06 15.79
C GLU A 183 -5.85 3.65 16.02
N ALA A 184 -5.20 3.03 15.02
CA ALA A 184 -4.50 1.76 15.21
C ALA A 184 -3.41 1.89 16.27
N LEU A 185 -2.57 2.94 16.18
CA LEU A 185 -1.51 3.22 17.16
C LEU A 185 -2.08 3.47 18.57
N LYS A 186 -3.21 4.17 18.67
CA LYS A 186 -3.90 4.39 19.94
C LYS A 186 -4.38 3.08 20.59
N ILE A 187 -4.86 2.11 19.81
CA ILE A 187 -5.21 0.78 20.34
C ILE A 187 -3.98 0.08 20.89
N ILE A 188 -2.85 0.18 20.19
CA ILE A 188 -1.58 -0.43 20.61
C ILE A 188 -1.07 0.23 21.90
N GLU A 189 -1.08 1.57 21.97
CA GLU A 189 -0.59 2.34 23.12
C GLU A 189 -1.46 2.15 24.37
N THR A 190 -2.78 2.20 24.19
CA THR A 190 -3.71 2.13 25.32
C THR A 190 -4.00 0.71 25.77
N GLU A 191 -3.65 -0.28 24.95
CA GLU A 191 -3.99 -1.69 25.13
C GLU A 191 -5.49 -1.90 25.43
N ARG A 192 -6.36 -1.03 24.89
CA ARG A 192 -7.81 -1.10 25.10
C ARG A 192 -8.47 -1.87 23.97
N TYR A 193 -9.26 -2.87 24.35
CA TYR A 193 -10.05 -3.65 23.40
C TYR A 193 -11.13 -2.76 22.73
N PRO A 194 -11.23 -2.74 21.39
CA PRO A 194 -12.27 -1.96 20.72
C PRO A 194 -13.65 -2.64 20.85
N ILE A 195 -14.53 -2.01 21.65
CA ILE A 195 -15.85 -2.54 22.01
C ILE A 195 -16.84 -2.37 20.85
N GLU A 196 -17.01 -1.14 20.34
CA GLU A 196 -18.00 -0.81 19.32
C GLU A 196 -17.43 -1.01 17.91
N ILE A 197 -17.67 -2.18 17.31
CA ILE A 197 -17.28 -2.46 15.92
C ILE A 197 -18.48 -3.00 15.15
N GLU A 198 -18.72 -2.41 13.98
CA GLU A 198 -19.64 -2.95 12.99
C GLU A 198 -19.18 -4.34 12.50
N GLY A 199 -19.96 -5.34 12.87
CA GLY A 199 -19.89 -6.68 12.31
C GLY A 199 -20.37 -6.72 10.85
N GLY A 200 -20.40 -7.91 10.26
CA GLY A 200 -21.00 -8.12 8.95
C GLY A 200 -20.43 -9.30 8.20
N THR A 201 -20.67 -9.33 6.89
CA THR A 201 -20.24 -10.44 6.04
C THR A 201 -18.73 -10.64 6.00
N LYS A 202 -17.94 -9.59 6.26
CA LYS A 202 -16.48 -9.63 6.40
C LYS A 202 -16.01 -10.56 7.52
N CYS A 203 -16.83 -10.78 8.54
CA CYS A 203 -16.44 -11.60 9.69
C CYS A 203 -16.44 -13.11 9.39
N ARG A 204 -17.02 -13.56 8.26
CA ARG A 204 -17.07 -14.99 7.88
C ARG A 204 -15.69 -15.58 7.63
N ASP A 205 -14.83 -14.80 7.00
CA ASP A 205 -13.48 -15.18 6.57
C ASP A 205 -12.39 -14.57 7.48
N CYS A 206 -12.77 -14.02 8.63
CA CYS A 206 -11.82 -13.46 9.59
C CYS A 206 -11.11 -14.56 10.38
N TYR A 207 -9.78 -14.52 10.42
CA TYR A 207 -8.93 -15.42 11.21
C TYR A 207 -9.29 -15.45 12.70
N TYR A 208 -9.76 -14.32 13.25
CA TYR A 208 -10.08 -14.18 14.66
C TYR A 208 -11.53 -14.50 15.02
N LYS A 209 -12.33 -15.02 14.08
CA LYS A 209 -13.78 -15.22 14.29
C LYS A 209 -14.13 -16.15 15.46
N LYS A 210 -13.26 -17.12 15.79
CA LYS A 210 -13.49 -18.10 16.86
C LYS A 210 -13.31 -17.50 18.26
N ILE A 211 -12.44 -16.51 18.39
CA ILE A 211 -12.13 -15.85 19.66
C ILE A 211 -12.84 -14.50 19.82
N CYS A 212 -13.34 -13.94 18.71
CA CYS A 212 -14.07 -12.68 18.71
C CYS A 212 -15.51 -12.93 19.19
N GLY A 213 -15.80 -12.55 20.44
CA GLY A 213 -17.13 -12.65 21.07
C GLY A 213 -18.11 -11.64 20.48
N ARG A 214 -18.56 -11.89 19.25
CA ARG A 214 -19.47 -11.01 18.50
C ARG A 214 -20.65 -10.51 19.33
#